data_AF-A0A534QYP5-F1
#
_entry.id   AF-A0A534QYP5-F1
#
_cell.length_a   1.000
_cell.length_b   1.000
_cell.length_c   1.000
_cell.angle_alpha   90.00
_cell.angle_beta   90.00
_cell.angle_gamma   90.00
#
_symmetry.space_group_name_H-M   'P 1'
#
loop_
_entity.id
_entity.type
_entity.pdbx_description
1 polymer ?
#
loop_
_entity_poly.entity_id
_entity_poly.type
_entity_poly.pdbx_seq_one_letter_code
_entity_poly.pdbx_strand_id
1 'polypeptide(L)' 'MRARRASEAEKAALWPRLVAMYRDYDDYQARTTRDIPVMILSPR' A
#
# COMPACT_ATOMS: atom_id res chain seq x y z
N MET A 1 4.30 -16.14 9.93
CA MET A 1 3.97 -14.88 9.24
C MET A 1 2.64 -14.37 9.74
N ARG A 2 2.52 -13.08 10.06
CA ARG A 2 1.25 -12.39 10.40
C ARG A 2 1.01 -11.30 9.37
N ALA A 3 -0.23 -11.21 8.89
CA ALA A 3 -0.66 -10.14 7.98
C ALA A 3 -1.61 -9.20 8.72
N ARG A 4 -1.44 -7.90 8.51
CA ARG A 4 -2.37 -6.88 9.01
C ARG A 4 -2.49 -5.74 8.01
N ARG A 5 -3.68 -5.14 7.92
CA ARG A 5 -3.92 -3.94 7.11
C ARG A 5 -3.15 -2.75 7.71
N ALA A 6 -2.41 -2.04 6.86
CA ALA A 6 -1.82 -0.76 7.22
C ALA A 6 -2.91 0.27 7.53
N SER A 7 -2.70 1.06 8.59
CA SER A 7 -3.45 2.29 8.81
C SER A 7 -3.22 3.29 7.68
N GLU A 8 -4.03 4.35 7.62
CA GLU A 8 -3.86 5.41 6.62
C GLU A 8 -2.49 6.09 6.72
N ALA A 9 -2.01 6.36 7.93
CA ALA A 9 -0.69 6.95 8.16
C ALA A 9 0.45 6.03 7.70
N GLU A 10 0.35 4.73 7.99
CA GLU A 10 1.33 3.74 7.53
C GLU A 10 1.29 3.58 6.00
N LYS A 11 0.09 3.56 5.41
CA LYS A 11 -0.07 3.52 3.94
C LYS A 11 0.58 4.75 3.31
N ALA A 12 0.33 5.95 3.83
CA ALA A 12 0.92 7.18 3.29
C ALA A 12 2.45 7.16 3.32
N ALA A 13 3.06 6.59 4.37
CA ALA A 13 4.51 6.43 4.46
C ALA A 13 5.06 5.34 3.52
N LEU A 14 4.29 4.26 3.28
CA LEU A 14 4.71 3.13 2.44
C LEU A 14 4.48 3.36 0.94
N TRP A 15 3.45 4.14 0.58
CA TRP A 15 3.01 4.32 -0.81
C TRP A 15 4.12 4.81 -1.75
N PRO A 16 4.94 5.83 -1.40
CA PRO A 16 6.03 6.27 -2.26
C PRO A 16 7.05 5.15 -2.54
N ARG A 17 7.29 4.25 -1.57
CA ARG A 17 8.19 3.11 -1.73
C ARG A 17 7.61 2.05 -2.65
N LEU A 18 6.29 1.81 -2.56
CA LEU A 18 5.58 0.90 -3.45
C LEU A 18 5.61 1.42 -4.89
N VAL A 19 5.31 2.69 -5.11
CA VAL A 19 5.35 3.34 -6.43
C VAL A 19 6.78 3.36 -6.99
N ALA A 20 7.79 3.58 -6.15
CA ALA A 20 9.19 3.48 -6.58
C ALA A 20 9.59 2.06 -7.04
N MET A 21 8.99 1.02 -6.45
CA MET A 21 9.20 -0.37 -6.87
C MET A 21 8.41 -0.70 -8.14
N TYR A 22 7.17 -0.21 -8.23
CA TYR A 22 6.29 -0.42 -9.37
C TYR A 22 5.38 0.79 -9.58
N ARG A 23 5.70 1.56 -10.63
CA ARG A 23 5.13 2.89 -10.89
C ARG A 23 3.61 2.87 -11.07
N ASP A 24 3.09 1.82 -11.69
CA ASP A 24 1.68 1.72 -12.06
C ASP A 24 0.73 1.59 -10.85
N TYR A 25 1.25 1.38 -9.63
CA TYR A 25 0.41 1.40 -8.43
C TYR A 25 -0.32 2.72 -8.25
N ASP A 26 0.32 3.84 -8.60
CA ASP A 26 -0.32 5.15 -8.53
C ASP A 26 -1.44 5.27 -9.57
N ASP A 27 -1.21 4.77 -10.78
CA ASP A 27 -2.23 4.70 -11.83
C ASP A 27 -3.42 3.81 -11.40
N TYR A 28 -3.17 2.71 -10.68
CA TYR A 28 -4.25 1.85 -10.18
C TYR A 28 -5.10 2.56 -9.14
N GLN A 29 -4.49 3.33 -8.24
CA GLN A 29 -5.19 4.13 -7.25
C GLN A 29 -5.99 5.26 -7.90
N ALA A 30 -5.44 5.92 -8.92
CA ALA A 30 -6.12 6.99 -9.66
C ALA A 30 -7.33 6.48 -10.46
N ARG A 31 -7.30 5.22 -10.91
CA ARG A 31 -8.40 4.60 -11.67
C ARG A 31 -9.59 4.16 -10.82
N THR A 32 -9.56 4.35 -9.51
CA THR A 32 -10.64 3.94 -8.62
C THR A 32 -10.90 4.96 -7.53
N THR A 33 -12.16 5.03 -7.08
CA THR A 33 -12.56 5.87 -5.94
C THR A 33 -12.34 5.19 -4.60
N ARG A 34 -12.07 3.88 -4.58
CA ARG A 34 -11.78 3.13 -3.34
C ARG A 34 -10.33 3.28 -2.94
N ASP A 35 -10.08 3.39 -1.65
CA ASP A 35 -8.72 3.31 -1.11
C ASP A 35 -8.17 1.89 -1.25
N ILE A 36 -7.10 1.69 -2.03
CA ILE A 36 -6.48 0.38 -2.22
C ILE A 36 -5.79 -0.05 -0.90
N PRO A 37 -6.21 -1.15 -0.25
CA PRO A 37 -5.64 -1.53 1.02
C PRO A 37 -4.21 -2.05 0.87
N VAL A 38 -3.31 -1.56 1.73
CA VAL A 38 -1.94 -2.08 1.86
C VAL A 38 -1.88 -3.04 3.05
N MET A 39 -1.24 -4.19 2.87
CA MET A 39 -1.07 -5.19 3.92
C MET A 39 0.40 -5.28 4.29
N ILE A 40 0.69 -5.25 5.59
CA ILE A 40 2.04 -5.43 6.14
C ILE A 40 2.17 -6.88 6.58
N LEU A 41 3.22 -7.54 6.11
CA LEU A 41 3.58 -8.91 6.48
C LEU A 41 4.74 -8.86 7.46
N SER A 42 4.56 -9.46 8.64
CA SER A 42 5.63 -9.64 9.62
C SER A 42 6.00 -11.11 9.78
N PRO A 43 7.28 -11.45 10.00
CA PRO A 43 7.68 -12.77 10.47
C PRO A 43 7.04 -13.06 11.85
N ARG A 44 7.03 -14.34 12.24
CA ARG A 44 6.50 -14.79 13.52
C ARG A 44 7.64 -15.02 14.49
#